data_AF-A0A3M9MCR7-F1
#
_entry.id   AF-A0A3M9MCR7-F1
#
_cell.length_a   1.000
_cell.length_b   1.000
_cell.length_c   1.000
_cell.angle_alpha   90.00
_cell.angle_beta   90.00
_cell.angle_gamma   90.00
#
_symmetry.space_group_name_H-M   'P 1'
#
loop_
_entity.id
_entity.type
_entity.pdbx_description
1 polymer ?
#
loop_
_entity_poly.entity_id
_entity_poly.type
_entity_poly.pdbx_seq_one_letter_code
_entity_poly.pdbx_strand_id
1 'polypeptide(L)'
;MSLITLMHAFLAVVLFFGVNLLGQYTPSNLGYYQLTTFLETDEAPAFNFIIRVLTPTVFIILISALFYSIGLDKYISNIYMIGVYYVLFRTAFNIGINRSRLINWNRFILYSLSIISLNYFVYKKFIITKSNILPDFNNMANELWIIIIIFLYNFINNIQTSDRNAQKRKDKYVEVQFAVINREYSPIIRQVTDNLRLRQIALAIIIFENFNRPKLFRIVEYINHFFNRKPHSLGIMQFTTTKFISDKESVKLGTEKLLKDYLDLKIKYLAEENRLENEEYYDETYQSRLIEEFNPDITYSYEVVQLANEINFKYFNNGPIRLFNGI
;
A
#
# COMPACT_ATOMS: atom_id res chain seq x y z
N MET A 1 15.92 27.40 -8.88
CA MET A 1 16.42 26.08 -8.44
C MET A 1 17.62 25.74 -9.31
N SER A 2 18.77 25.36 -8.75
CA SER A 2 19.95 25.05 -9.57
C SER A 2 19.75 23.73 -10.32
N LEU A 3 20.41 23.56 -11.48
CA LEU A 3 20.35 22.32 -12.27
C LEU A 3 20.77 21.08 -11.44
N ILE A 4 21.75 21.26 -10.54
CA ILE A 4 22.23 20.21 -9.62
C ILE A 4 21.10 19.78 -8.67
N THR A 5 20.39 20.74 -8.09
CA THR A 5 19.28 20.49 -7.17
C THR A 5 18.16 19.71 -7.86
N LEU A 6 17.82 20.08 -9.10
CA LEU A 6 16.77 19.41 -9.87
C LEU A 6 17.16 17.97 -10.22
N MET A 7 18.43 17.75 -10.59
CA MET A 7 18.96 16.41 -10.84
C MET A 7 18.97 15.55 -9.57
N HIS A 8 19.36 16.08 -8.42
CA HIS A 8 19.31 15.34 -7.15
C HIS A 8 17.87 14.96 -6.77
N ALA A 9 16.92 15.88 -6.95
CA ALA A 9 15.51 15.60 -6.72
C ALA A 9 14.99 14.52 -7.67
N PHE A 10 15.36 14.57 -8.95
CA PHE A 10 15.01 13.54 -9.93
C PHE A 10 15.60 12.18 -9.55
N LEU A 11 16.89 12.11 -9.20
CA LEU A 11 17.55 10.88 -8.77
C LEU A 11 16.94 10.29 -7.49
N ALA A 12 16.44 11.14 -6.58
CA ALA A 12 15.72 10.69 -5.40
C ALA A 12 14.37 10.01 -5.75
N VAL A 13 13.67 10.50 -6.78
CA VAL A 13 12.46 9.87 -7.31
C VAL A 13 12.81 8.53 -7.98
N VAL A 14 13.88 8.48 -8.77
CA VAL A 14 14.39 7.23 -9.37
C VAL A 14 14.73 6.21 -8.28
N LEU A 15 15.44 6.64 -7.23
CA LEU A 15 15.74 5.78 -6.08
C LEU A 15 14.46 5.27 -5.40
N PHE A 16 13.46 6.13 -5.21
CA PHE A 16 12.20 5.71 -4.60
C PHE A 16 11.50 4.61 -5.39
N PHE A 17 11.35 4.78 -6.70
CA PHE A 17 10.76 3.74 -7.54
C PHE A 17 11.66 2.51 -7.64
N GLY A 18 12.98 2.67 -7.73
CA GLY A 18 13.92 1.54 -7.74
C GLY A 18 13.83 0.68 -6.48
N VAL A 19 13.76 1.29 -5.29
CA VAL A 19 13.58 0.57 -4.02
C VAL A 19 12.23 -0.15 -3.97
N ASN A 20 11.15 0.49 -4.43
CA ASN A 20 9.83 -0.13 -4.44
C ASN A 20 9.74 -1.28 -5.45
N LEU A 21 10.38 -1.15 -6.62
CA LEU A 21 10.46 -2.22 -7.62
C LEU A 21 11.25 -3.42 -7.06
N LEU A 22 12.42 -3.19 -6.48
CA LEU A 22 13.20 -4.26 -5.85
C LEU A 22 12.43 -4.93 -4.70
N GLY A 23 11.63 -4.17 -3.96
CA GLY A 23 10.73 -4.70 -2.94
C GLY A 23 9.60 -5.58 -3.49
N GLN A 24 9.18 -5.39 -4.75
CA GLN A 24 8.18 -6.22 -5.44
C GLN A 24 8.75 -7.54 -5.97
N TYR A 25 10.07 -7.64 -6.16
CA TYR A 25 10.75 -8.91 -6.53
C TYR A 25 11.04 -9.81 -5.32
N THR A 26 10.72 -9.37 -4.10
CA THR A 26 10.57 -10.21 -2.91
C THR A 26 9.12 -10.74 -2.92
N PRO A 27 8.88 -12.06 -2.83
CA PRO A 27 7.68 -12.70 -3.35
C PRO A 27 6.40 -12.18 -2.69
N SER A 28 5.72 -11.27 -3.37
CA SER A 28 4.30 -10.99 -3.18
C SER A 28 3.78 -10.48 -4.52
N ASN A 29 2.87 -11.26 -5.11
CA ASN A 29 2.37 -11.13 -6.47
C ASN A 29 2.05 -9.69 -6.87
N LEU A 30 2.13 -9.42 -8.18
CA LEU A 30 1.65 -8.22 -8.90
C LEU A 30 0.11 -7.98 -8.75
N GLY A 31 -0.53 -8.54 -7.72
CA GLY A 31 -1.95 -8.41 -7.41
C GLY A 31 -2.24 -7.34 -6.36
N TYR A 32 -3.41 -7.46 -5.73
CA TYR A 32 -3.87 -6.54 -4.69
C TYR A 32 -3.03 -6.66 -3.41
N TYR A 33 -2.67 -5.53 -2.80
CA TYR A 33 -2.10 -5.51 -1.45
C TYR A 33 -3.19 -5.87 -0.45
N GLN A 34 -2.88 -6.84 0.41
CA GLN A 34 -3.73 -7.19 1.54
C GLN A 34 -3.60 -6.11 2.63
N LEU A 35 -4.70 -5.79 3.32
CA LEU A 35 -4.63 -4.87 4.47
C LEU A 35 -3.86 -5.51 5.65
N THR A 36 -3.84 -6.84 5.69
CA THR A 36 -3.13 -7.67 6.65
C THR A 36 -1.61 -7.64 6.48
N THR A 37 -1.06 -7.30 5.30
CA THR A 37 0.39 -7.09 5.11
C THR A 37 0.96 -6.01 6.03
N PHE A 38 0.14 -5.07 6.51
CA PHE A 38 0.55 -4.04 7.49
C PHE A 38 0.61 -4.57 8.93
N LEU A 39 0.16 -5.80 9.16
CA LEU A 39 0.18 -6.53 10.42
C LEU A 39 1.34 -7.52 10.49
N GLU A 40 1.97 -7.86 9.36
CA GLU A 40 3.10 -8.77 9.32
C GLU A 40 4.26 -8.24 10.18
N THR A 41 4.79 -9.12 11.02
CA THR A 41 5.96 -8.84 11.84
C THR A 41 7.21 -8.85 10.96
N ASP A 42 8.08 -7.85 11.14
CA ASP A 42 9.43 -7.93 10.59
C ASP A 42 10.14 -9.10 11.30
N GLU A 43 10.25 -10.27 10.64
CA GLU A 43 10.93 -11.45 11.21
C GLU A 43 12.40 -11.16 11.56
N ALA A 44 13.04 -10.20 10.87
CA ALA A 44 14.41 -9.73 11.13
C ALA A 44 14.50 -8.18 11.18
N PRO A 45 14.09 -7.53 12.28
CA PRO A 45 13.99 -6.06 12.37
C PRO A 45 15.31 -5.32 12.12
N ALA A 46 16.43 -5.82 12.67
CA ALA A 46 17.74 -5.20 12.50
C ALA A 46 18.25 -5.33 11.07
N PHE A 47 18.07 -6.50 10.45
CA PHE A 47 18.44 -6.70 9.06
C PHE A 47 17.62 -5.78 8.12
N ASN A 48 16.29 -5.73 8.33
CA ASN A 48 15.41 -4.85 7.57
C ASN A 48 15.75 -3.37 7.77
N PHE A 49 16.18 -2.99 8.98
CA PHE A 49 16.69 -1.64 9.26
C PHE A 49 17.95 -1.35 8.44
N ILE A 50 18.95 -2.24 8.51
CA ILE A 50 20.23 -2.08 7.81
C ILE A 50 20.00 -1.93 6.30
N ILE A 51 19.24 -2.83 5.69
CA ILE A 51 18.96 -2.77 4.25
C ILE A 51 18.25 -1.46 3.87
N ARG A 52 17.24 -1.04 4.63
CA ARG A 52 16.49 0.20 4.36
C ARG A 52 17.34 1.46 4.48
N VAL A 53 18.32 1.48 5.39
CA VAL A 53 19.22 2.62 5.61
C VAL A 53 20.40 2.61 4.65
N LEU A 54 20.98 1.44 4.36
CA LEU A 54 22.12 1.30 3.46
C LEU A 54 21.74 1.48 2.00
N THR A 55 20.54 1.10 1.57
CA THR A 55 20.17 1.15 0.14
C THR A 55 20.32 2.55 -0.48
N PRO A 56 19.78 3.64 0.13
CA PRO A 56 20.06 5.00 -0.35
C PRO A 56 21.54 5.38 -0.34
N THR A 57 22.31 4.85 0.63
CA THR A 57 23.74 5.12 0.77
C THR A 57 24.53 4.48 -0.37
N VAL A 58 24.28 3.21 -0.65
CA VAL A 58 24.88 2.47 -1.77
C VAL A 58 24.52 3.15 -3.09
N PHE A 59 23.28 3.60 -3.25
CA PHE A 59 22.86 4.33 -4.45
C PHE A 59 23.68 5.60 -4.69
N ILE A 60 23.87 6.46 -3.67
CA ILE A 60 24.67 7.68 -3.86
C ILE A 60 26.15 7.37 -4.14
N ILE A 61 26.69 6.29 -3.59
CA ILE A 61 28.07 5.83 -3.89
C ILE A 61 28.18 5.45 -5.37
N LEU A 62 27.27 4.61 -5.87
CA LEU A 62 27.27 4.15 -7.26
C LEU A 62 27.11 5.31 -8.25
N ILE A 63 26.17 6.22 -7.99
CA ILE A 63 25.97 7.41 -8.83
C ILE A 63 27.21 8.32 -8.79
N SER A 64 27.84 8.49 -7.61
CA SER A 64 29.05 9.28 -7.51
C SER A 64 30.20 8.67 -8.33
N ALA A 65 30.39 7.35 -8.24
CA ALA A 65 31.39 6.63 -9.01
C ALA A 65 31.15 6.78 -10.52
N LEU A 66 29.89 6.66 -10.97
CA LEU A 66 29.50 6.88 -12.35
C LEU A 66 29.79 8.31 -12.80
N PHE A 67 29.43 9.32 -12.01
CA PHE A 67 29.68 10.72 -12.38
C PHE A 67 31.17 11.07 -12.42
N TYR A 68 31.97 10.52 -11.50
CA TYR A 68 33.42 10.68 -11.56
C TYR A 68 34.02 10.02 -12.81
N SER A 69 33.54 8.85 -13.23
CA SER A 69 34.10 8.14 -14.40
C SER A 69 33.85 8.85 -15.74
N ILE A 70 32.76 9.63 -15.83
CA ILE A 70 32.40 10.41 -17.03
C ILE A 70 32.76 11.91 -16.91
N GLY A 71 33.52 12.30 -15.89
CA GLY A 71 34.01 13.68 -15.71
C GLY A 71 32.95 14.71 -15.29
N LEU A 72 31.85 14.26 -14.68
CA LEU A 72 30.73 15.09 -14.23
C LEU A 72 30.83 15.49 -12.74
N ASP A 73 32.04 15.75 -12.24
CA ASP A 73 32.34 16.04 -10.83
C ASP A 73 31.47 17.17 -10.23
N LYS A 74 31.08 18.17 -11.04
CA LYS A 74 30.21 19.28 -10.62
C LYS A 74 28.90 18.80 -10.00
N TYR A 75 28.34 17.69 -10.47
CA TYR A 75 27.05 17.16 -10.04
C TYR A 75 27.11 16.36 -8.73
N ILE A 76 28.32 16.08 -8.24
CA ILE A 76 28.57 15.35 -6.99
C ILE A 76 28.54 16.29 -5.78
N SER A 77 28.72 17.59 -6.00
CA SER A 77 28.61 18.59 -4.94
C SER A 77 27.28 18.46 -4.21
N ASN A 78 27.34 18.19 -2.90
CA ASN A 78 26.20 17.98 -2.01
C ASN A 78 25.27 16.81 -2.39
N ILE A 79 25.79 15.76 -3.05
CA ILE A 79 25.01 14.59 -3.48
C ILE A 79 24.25 13.87 -2.35
N TYR A 80 24.67 14.04 -1.08
CA TYR A 80 23.92 13.55 0.08
C TYR A 80 22.48 14.08 0.14
N MET A 81 22.19 15.22 -0.50
CA MET A 81 20.84 15.80 -0.60
C MET A 81 19.85 14.87 -1.31
N ILE A 82 20.32 13.93 -2.13
CA ILE A 82 19.48 12.85 -2.68
C ILE A 82 18.77 12.08 -1.55
N GLY A 83 19.46 11.81 -0.44
CA GLY A 83 18.87 11.15 0.73
C GLY A 83 17.75 11.97 1.38
N VAL A 84 17.94 13.28 1.50
CA VAL A 84 16.94 14.21 2.03
C VAL A 84 15.72 14.26 1.10
N TYR A 85 15.93 14.44 -0.20
CA TYR A 85 14.85 14.47 -1.18
C TYR A 85 14.10 13.15 -1.27
N TYR A 86 14.80 12.02 -1.11
CA TYR A 86 14.19 10.70 -1.08
C TYR A 86 13.22 10.55 0.10
N VAL A 87 13.64 10.96 1.31
CA VAL A 87 12.78 10.95 2.51
C VAL A 87 11.57 11.87 2.33
N LEU A 88 11.79 13.10 1.83
CA LEU A 88 10.70 14.06 1.59
C LEU A 88 9.70 13.54 0.56
N PHE A 89 10.19 13.04 -0.58
CA PHE A 89 9.35 12.47 -1.63
C PHE A 89 8.58 11.25 -1.11
N ARG A 90 9.23 10.33 -0.39
CA ARG A 90 8.57 9.17 0.23
C ARG A 90 7.46 9.61 1.19
N THR A 91 7.69 10.64 1.99
CA THR A 91 6.69 11.18 2.92
C THR A 91 5.50 11.77 2.14
N ALA A 92 5.78 12.65 1.17
CA ALA A 92 4.77 13.28 0.34
C ALA A 92 3.94 12.25 -0.44
N PHE A 93 4.58 11.24 -1.00
CA PHE A 93 3.93 10.14 -1.71
C PHE A 93 2.97 9.38 -0.78
N ASN A 94 3.42 8.98 0.40
CA ASN A 94 2.60 8.24 1.38
C ASN A 94 1.40 9.05 1.89
N ILE A 95 1.56 10.36 2.05
CA ILE A 95 0.47 11.28 2.38
C ILE A 95 -0.51 11.37 1.20
N GLY A 96 -0.01 11.56 -0.02
CA GLY A 96 -0.82 11.70 -1.24
C GLY A 96 -1.70 10.48 -1.54
N ILE A 97 -1.27 9.28 -1.15
CA ILE A 97 -2.04 8.03 -1.29
C ILE A 97 -2.91 7.70 -0.07
N ASN A 98 -3.03 8.61 0.92
CA ASN A 98 -3.81 8.44 2.15
C ASN A 98 -3.38 7.27 3.06
N ARG A 99 -2.16 6.72 2.90
CA ARG A 99 -1.65 5.62 3.74
C ARG A 99 -0.92 6.09 5.00
N SER A 100 -0.88 7.40 5.26
CA SER A 100 -0.21 8.01 6.42
C SER A 100 -0.62 7.43 7.78
N ARG A 101 -1.86 6.95 7.92
CA ARG A 101 -2.38 6.35 9.17
C ARG A 101 -1.87 4.93 9.43
N LEU A 102 -1.41 4.23 8.39
CA LEU A 102 -0.87 2.87 8.49
C LEU A 102 0.61 2.87 8.88
N ILE A 103 1.31 3.98 8.65
CA ILE A 103 2.74 4.13 8.89
C ILE A 103 3.05 4.17 10.39
N ASN A 104 4.04 3.38 10.80
CA ASN A 104 4.67 3.56 12.10
C ASN A 104 5.64 4.75 12.03
N TRP A 105 5.15 5.94 12.43
CA TRP A 105 5.90 7.19 12.36
C TRP A 105 7.19 7.18 13.17
N ASN A 106 7.24 6.49 14.31
CA ASN A 106 8.45 6.41 15.12
C ASN A 106 9.57 5.68 14.37
N ARG A 107 9.26 4.52 13.78
CA ARG A 107 10.21 3.79 12.93
C ARG A 107 10.57 4.59 11.68
N PHE A 108 9.59 5.23 11.06
CA PHE A 108 9.81 6.06 9.87
C PHE A 108 10.80 7.21 10.14
N ILE A 109 10.63 7.92 11.27
CA ILE A 109 11.52 9.01 11.70
C ILE A 109 12.92 8.46 11.98
N LEU A 110 13.02 7.33 12.68
CA LEU A 110 14.30 6.68 12.95
C LEU A 110 15.05 6.35 11.66
N TYR A 111 14.40 5.65 10.71
CA TYR A 111 15.00 5.35 9.40
C TYR A 111 15.42 6.63 8.66
N SER A 112 14.57 7.65 8.67
CA SER A 112 14.81 8.91 7.97
C SER A 112 16.03 9.64 8.51
N LEU A 113 16.15 9.75 9.83
CA LEU A 113 17.31 10.35 10.48
C LEU A 113 18.59 9.56 10.21
N SER A 114 18.52 8.23 10.25
CA SER A 114 19.66 7.36 9.95
C SER A 114 20.13 7.47 8.50
N ILE A 115 19.21 7.51 7.53
CA ILE A 115 19.52 7.71 6.11
C ILE A 115 20.20 9.06 5.89
N ILE A 116 19.63 10.13 6.42
CA ILE A 116 20.18 11.49 6.24
C ILE A 116 21.58 11.59 6.87
N SER A 117 21.74 11.09 8.09
CA SER A 117 23.01 11.12 8.82
C SER A 117 24.09 10.29 8.11
N LEU A 118 23.75 9.06 7.69
CA LEU A 118 24.70 8.16 7.02
C LEU A 118 25.10 8.71 5.65
N ASN A 119 24.15 9.20 4.85
CA ASN A 119 24.46 9.80 3.55
C ASN A 119 25.36 11.02 3.69
N TYR A 120 25.11 11.88 4.68
CA TYR A 120 25.97 13.03 4.95
C TYR A 120 27.39 12.61 5.36
N PHE A 121 27.50 11.62 6.26
CA PHE A 121 28.78 11.07 6.68
C PHE A 121 29.56 10.49 5.50
N VAL A 122 28.92 9.63 4.70
CA VAL A 122 29.54 8.99 3.53
C VAL A 122 29.98 10.02 2.49
N TYR A 123 29.14 11.03 2.26
CA TYR A 123 29.51 12.12 1.37
C TYR A 123 30.77 12.86 1.83
N LYS A 124 30.83 13.25 3.10
CA LYS A 124 31.94 14.03 3.66
C LYS A 124 33.24 13.25 3.80
N LYS A 125 33.16 11.94 4.11
CA LYS A 125 34.33 11.13 4.46
C LYS A 125 34.84 10.22 3.35
N PHE A 126 34.01 9.89 2.36
CA PHE A 126 34.38 8.97 1.28
C PHE A 126 34.23 9.59 -0.10
N ILE A 127 33.04 10.12 -0.41
CA ILE A 127 32.73 10.56 -1.78
C ILE A 127 33.58 11.77 -2.17
N ILE A 128 33.55 12.85 -1.39
CA ILE A 128 34.24 14.09 -1.78
C ILE A 128 35.77 13.98 -1.65
N THR A 129 36.24 13.17 -0.71
CA THR A 129 37.66 12.91 -0.46
C THR A 129 38.24 11.85 -1.40
N LYS A 130 37.40 11.21 -2.23
CA LYS A 130 37.79 10.11 -3.14
C LYS A 130 38.56 9.00 -2.41
N SER A 131 38.27 8.78 -1.14
CA SER A 131 38.96 7.80 -0.29
C SER A 131 38.34 6.41 -0.45
N ASN A 132 39.16 5.38 -0.22
CA ASN A 132 38.70 3.99 -0.23
C ASN A 132 37.61 3.78 0.85
N ILE A 133 36.54 3.10 0.44
CA ILE A 133 35.32 2.87 1.26
C ILE A 133 35.55 1.75 2.28
N LEU A 134 36.50 0.84 2.02
CA LEU A 134 36.78 -0.29 2.89
C LEU A 134 37.68 0.13 4.07
N PRO A 135 37.36 -0.31 5.31
CA PRO A 135 38.23 -0.10 6.45
C PRO A 135 39.56 -0.84 6.24
N ASP A 136 40.66 -0.20 6.66
CA ASP A 136 41.96 -0.86 6.77
C ASP A 136 41.93 -1.80 7.99
N PHE A 137 41.99 -3.11 7.75
CA PHE A 137 41.81 -4.14 8.78
C PHE A 137 42.98 -4.23 9.77
N ASN A 138 44.01 -3.40 9.64
CA ASN A 138 45.23 -3.48 10.44
C ASN A 138 45.16 -2.83 11.84
N ASN A 139 44.02 -2.29 12.28
CA ASN A 139 43.92 -1.53 13.53
C ASN A 139 43.01 -2.17 14.59
N MET A 140 43.48 -2.21 15.85
CA MET A 140 42.77 -2.73 17.03
C MET A 140 41.43 -2.03 17.30
N ALA A 141 41.28 -0.78 16.83
CA ALA A 141 40.02 -0.04 16.84
C ALA A 141 38.88 -0.74 16.07
N ASN A 142 39.20 -1.65 15.13
CA ASN A 142 38.23 -2.40 14.35
C ASN A 142 37.50 -3.48 15.16
N GLU A 143 38.11 -4.04 16.20
CA GLU A 143 37.47 -5.03 17.08
C GLU A 143 36.33 -4.41 17.89
N LEU A 144 36.52 -3.16 18.34
CA LEU A 144 35.51 -2.38 19.05
C LEU A 144 34.31 -2.07 18.15
N TRP A 145 34.53 -1.85 16.84
CA TRP A 145 33.45 -1.71 15.86
C TRP A 145 32.62 -2.97 15.69
N ILE A 146 33.22 -4.16 15.75
CA ILE A 146 32.48 -5.44 15.70
C ILE A 146 31.54 -5.54 16.91
N ILE A 147 32.03 -5.20 18.12
CA ILE A 147 31.22 -5.21 19.34
C ILE A 147 30.06 -4.18 19.24
N ILE A 148 30.33 -2.99 18.73
CA ILE A 148 29.29 -1.97 18.50
C ILE A 148 28.25 -2.48 17.49
N ILE A 149 28.67 -3.11 16.38
CA ILE A 149 27.76 -3.67 15.37
C ILE A 149 26.88 -4.77 15.98
N ILE A 150 27.46 -5.69 16.75
CA ILE A 150 26.70 -6.76 17.44
C ILE A 150 25.72 -6.17 18.45
N PHE A 151 26.15 -5.17 19.23
CA PHE A 151 25.28 -4.48 20.18
C PHE A 151 24.12 -3.77 19.49
N LEU A 152 24.38 -3.04 18.40
CA LEU A 152 23.34 -2.36 17.62
C LEU A 152 22.38 -3.37 16.97
N TYR A 153 22.89 -4.48 16.45
CA TYR A 153 22.07 -5.55 15.90
C TYR A 153 21.11 -6.11 16.95
N ASN A 154 21.61 -6.45 18.14
CA ASN A 154 20.80 -6.94 19.25
C ASN A 154 19.81 -5.89 19.75
N PHE A 155 20.25 -4.63 19.89
CA PHE A 155 19.40 -3.52 20.32
C PHE A 155 18.21 -3.33 19.37
N ILE A 156 18.45 -3.28 18.06
CA ILE A 156 17.38 -3.08 17.07
C ILE A 156 16.45 -4.30 17.00
N ASN A 157 16.98 -5.53 17.08
CA ASN A 157 16.15 -6.74 17.10
C ASN A 157 15.24 -6.83 18.33
N ASN A 158 15.63 -6.23 19.45
CA ASN A 158 14.77 -6.15 20.64
C ASN A 158 13.66 -5.09 20.52
N ILE A 159 13.70 -4.21 19.50
CA ILE A 159 12.60 -3.26 19.18
C ILE A 159 11.54 -3.96 18.32
N GLN A 160 11.14 -5.16 18.72
CA GLN A 160 9.96 -5.82 18.16
C GLN A 160 8.72 -5.00 18.56
N THR A 161 8.00 -4.49 17.57
CA THR A 161 6.73 -3.83 17.81
C THR A 161 5.66 -4.90 17.97
N SER A 162 4.89 -4.83 19.03
CA SER A 162 3.75 -5.73 19.21
C SER A 162 2.70 -5.52 18.10
N ASP A 163 2.16 -6.64 17.61
CA ASP A 163 1.11 -6.71 16.58
C ASP A 163 -0.10 -5.84 16.93
N ARG A 164 -0.38 -5.70 18.23
CA ARG A 164 -1.45 -4.86 18.76
C ARG A 164 -1.38 -3.42 18.26
N ASN A 165 -0.19 -2.85 18.10
CA ASN A 165 -0.04 -1.48 17.60
C ASN A 165 -0.24 -1.39 16.08
N ALA A 166 0.12 -2.43 15.34
CA ALA A 166 -0.16 -2.51 13.91
C ALA A 166 -1.67 -2.67 13.66
N GLN A 167 -2.34 -3.55 14.40
CA GLN A 167 -3.79 -3.74 14.35
C GLN A 167 -4.54 -2.45 14.64
N LYS A 168 -4.18 -1.73 15.71
CA LYS A 168 -4.78 -0.42 16.03
C LYS A 168 -4.66 0.60 14.89
N ARG A 169 -3.56 0.60 14.14
CA ARG A 169 -3.39 1.49 12.98
C ARG A 169 -4.27 1.08 11.82
N LYS A 170 -4.38 -0.23 11.54
CA LYS A 170 -5.30 -0.78 10.54
C LYS A 170 -6.74 -0.40 10.90
N ASP A 171 -7.18 -0.68 12.13
CA ASP A 171 -8.55 -0.37 12.60
C ASP A 171 -8.89 1.12 12.41
N LYS A 172 -7.98 2.01 12.84
CA LYS A 172 -8.16 3.46 12.70
C LYS A 172 -8.19 3.91 11.23
N TYR A 173 -7.41 3.26 10.36
CA TYR A 173 -7.45 3.53 8.93
C TYR A 173 -8.81 3.15 8.35
N VAL A 174 -9.27 1.92 8.61
CA VAL A 174 -10.57 1.41 8.14
C VAL A 174 -11.71 2.30 8.62
N GLU A 175 -11.69 2.71 9.89
CA GLU A 175 -12.71 3.60 10.47
C GLU A 175 -12.83 4.93 9.73
N VAL A 176 -11.69 5.59 9.49
CA VAL A 176 -11.67 6.87 8.78
C VAL A 176 -12.13 6.70 7.33
N GLN A 177 -11.66 5.65 6.65
CA GLN A 177 -12.08 5.39 5.26
C GLN A 177 -13.57 5.08 5.19
N PHE A 178 -14.08 4.24 6.09
CA PHE A 178 -15.51 3.92 6.17
C PHE A 178 -16.34 5.17 6.37
N ALA A 179 -15.99 6.05 7.32
CA ALA A 179 -16.75 7.27 7.57
C ALA A 179 -16.84 8.17 6.32
N VAL A 180 -15.73 8.33 5.58
CA VAL A 180 -15.68 9.14 4.36
C VAL A 180 -16.49 8.48 3.23
N ILE A 181 -16.24 7.20 2.95
CA ILE A 181 -16.85 6.46 1.84
C ILE A 181 -18.34 6.23 2.08
N ASN A 182 -18.74 5.86 3.29
CA ASN A 182 -20.16 5.69 3.63
C ASN A 182 -20.91 7.02 3.47
N ARG A 183 -20.35 8.15 3.91
CA ARG A 183 -21.00 9.45 3.71
C ARG A 183 -21.19 9.79 2.23
N GLU A 184 -20.19 9.50 1.39
CA GLU A 184 -20.20 9.89 -0.02
C GLU A 184 -21.01 8.95 -0.91
N TYR A 185 -20.93 7.64 -0.69
CA TYR A 185 -21.43 6.62 -1.62
C TYR A 185 -22.63 5.82 -1.10
N SER A 186 -22.87 5.76 0.22
CA SER A 186 -24.04 5.07 0.79
C SER A 186 -25.39 5.53 0.22
N PRO A 187 -25.62 6.84 -0.07
CA PRO A 187 -26.85 7.27 -0.71
C PRO A 187 -27.03 6.68 -2.12
N ILE A 188 -25.95 6.53 -2.90
CA ILE A 188 -26.00 5.97 -4.26
C ILE A 188 -26.28 4.46 -4.20
N ILE A 189 -25.61 3.75 -3.29
CA ILE A 189 -25.79 2.31 -3.11
C ILE A 189 -27.23 1.99 -2.68
N ARG A 190 -27.81 2.81 -1.78
CA ARG A 190 -29.21 2.66 -1.32
C ARG A 190 -30.26 2.89 -2.41
N GLN A 191 -29.93 3.61 -3.48
CA GLN A 191 -30.85 3.75 -4.62
C GLN A 191 -30.91 2.47 -5.46
N VAL A 192 -29.90 1.61 -5.36
CA VAL A 192 -29.79 0.37 -6.14
C VAL A 192 -30.31 -0.82 -5.34
N THR A 193 -29.98 -0.89 -4.05
CA THR A 193 -30.39 -2.03 -3.20
C THR A 193 -30.64 -1.63 -1.75
N ASP A 194 -31.74 -2.14 -1.20
CA ASP A 194 -32.07 -2.03 0.23
C ASP A 194 -31.41 -3.13 1.07
N ASN A 195 -30.90 -4.17 0.41
CA ASN A 195 -30.27 -5.30 1.07
C ASN A 195 -29.01 -4.84 1.85
N LEU A 196 -29.04 -5.02 3.17
CA LEU A 196 -28.03 -4.48 4.07
C LEU A 196 -26.63 -5.02 3.78
N ARG A 197 -26.51 -6.31 3.49
CA ARG A 197 -25.19 -6.93 3.35
C ARG A 197 -24.62 -6.79 1.94
N LEU A 198 -25.43 -6.65 0.90
CA LEU A 198 -24.96 -6.12 -0.40
C LEU A 198 -24.40 -4.70 -0.24
N ARG A 199 -25.03 -3.84 0.58
CA ARG A 199 -24.49 -2.51 0.88
C ARG A 199 -23.14 -2.60 1.59
N GLN A 200 -22.99 -3.52 2.54
CA GLN A 200 -21.71 -3.74 3.24
C GLN A 200 -20.62 -4.25 2.31
N ILE A 201 -20.93 -5.20 1.44
CA ILE A 201 -20.00 -5.73 0.43
C ILE A 201 -19.59 -4.62 -0.55
N ALA A 202 -20.54 -3.84 -1.06
CA ALA A 202 -20.23 -2.70 -1.94
C ALA A 202 -19.31 -1.67 -1.25
N LEU A 203 -19.58 -1.32 0.01
CA LEU A 203 -18.71 -0.42 0.77
C LEU A 203 -17.32 -1.03 1.02
N ALA A 204 -17.23 -2.33 1.31
CA ALA A 204 -15.96 -3.03 1.48
C ALA A 204 -15.14 -3.04 0.20
N ILE A 205 -15.75 -3.34 -0.95
CA ILE A 205 -15.13 -3.25 -2.28
C ILE A 205 -14.57 -1.84 -2.50
N ILE A 206 -15.37 -0.80 -2.26
CA ILE A 206 -14.93 0.59 -2.47
C ILE A 206 -13.74 0.95 -1.56
N ILE A 207 -13.76 0.53 -0.29
CA ILE A 207 -12.64 0.77 0.65
C ILE A 207 -11.38 0.02 0.19
N PHE A 208 -11.52 -1.23 -0.21
CA PHE A 208 -10.41 -2.08 -0.64
C PHE A 208 -9.80 -1.60 -1.96
N GLU A 209 -10.63 -1.24 -2.94
CA GLU A 209 -10.21 -0.65 -4.21
C GLU A 209 -9.56 0.71 -4.00
N ASN A 210 -10.13 1.58 -3.17
CA ASN A 210 -9.53 2.89 -2.90
C ASN A 210 -8.18 2.77 -2.16
N PHE A 211 -7.99 1.73 -1.37
CA PHE A 211 -6.72 1.43 -0.72
C PHE A 211 -5.64 0.99 -1.72
N ASN A 212 -6.00 0.12 -2.68
CA ASN A 212 -5.10 -0.44 -3.67
C ASN A 212 -4.85 0.47 -4.87
N ARG A 213 -5.88 1.22 -5.29
CA ARG A 213 -5.86 2.21 -6.37
C ARG A 213 -6.36 3.57 -5.87
N PRO A 214 -5.54 4.30 -5.09
CA PRO A 214 -5.86 5.64 -4.61
C PRO A 214 -6.17 6.61 -5.76
N LYS A 215 -6.83 7.72 -5.44
CA LYS A 215 -7.26 8.73 -6.41
C LYS A 215 -6.18 9.17 -7.42
N LEU A 216 -4.92 9.28 -6.99
CA LEU A 216 -3.80 9.64 -7.88
C LEU A 216 -3.59 8.63 -9.01
N PHE A 217 -3.69 7.33 -8.72
CA PHE A 217 -3.59 6.27 -9.74
C PHE A 217 -4.79 6.30 -10.68
N ARG A 218 -6.00 6.45 -10.11
CA ARG A 218 -7.23 6.57 -10.90
C ARG A 218 -7.23 7.77 -11.85
N ILE A 219 -6.63 8.90 -11.44
CA ILE A 219 -6.45 10.06 -12.34
C ILE A 219 -5.58 9.68 -13.55
N VAL A 220 -4.48 8.95 -13.34
CA VAL A 220 -3.63 8.48 -14.44
C VAL A 220 -4.39 7.49 -15.34
N GLU A 221 -5.19 6.59 -14.77
CA GLU A 221 -6.07 5.68 -15.51
C GLU A 221 -7.09 6.45 -16.36
N TYR A 222 -7.73 7.49 -15.81
CA TYR A 222 -8.66 8.35 -16.56
C TYR A 222 -7.98 9.05 -17.73
N ILE A 223 -6.78 9.60 -17.52
CA ILE A 223 -6.00 10.25 -18.59
C ILE A 223 -5.66 9.22 -19.67
N ASN A 224 -5.18 8.05 -19.29
CA ASN A 224 -4.82 6.99 -20.23
C ASN A 224 -6.04 6.48 -21.04
N HIS A 225 -7.18 6.28 -20.37
CA HIS A 225 -8.42 5.86 -21.02
C HIS A 225 -8.93 6.92 -22.01
N PHE A 226 -8.82 8.21 -21.67
CA PHE A 226 -9.19 9.31 -22.56
C PHE A 226 -8.45 9.24 -23.91
N PHE A 227 -7.16 8.89 -23.89
CA PHE A 227 -6.37 8.74 -25.11
C PHE A 227 -6.59 7.40 -25.83
N ASN A 228 -6.70 6.29 -25.10
CA ASN A 228 -6.66 4.95 -25.71
C ASN A 228 -8.03 4.32 -25.99
N ARG A 229 -9.11 4.75 -25.31
CA ARG A 229 -10.51 4.27 -25.44
C ARG A 229 -10.72 2.74 -25.40
N LYS A 230 -9.74 1.97 -24.92
CA LYS A 230 -9.86 0.53 -24.72
C LYS A 230 -10.69 0.24 -23.46
N PRO A 231 -11.38 -0.92 -23.39
CA PRO A 231 -12.04 -1.35 -22.16
C PRO A 231 -11.07 -1.28 -20.97
N HIS A 232 -11.46 -0.57 -19.92
CA HIS A 232 -10.63 -0.40 -18.73
C HIS A 232 -11.50 -0.31 -17.48
N SER A 233 -10.96 -0.77 -16.35
CA SER A 233 -11.57 -0.55 -15.04
C SER A 233 -11.43 0.91 -14.65
N LEU A 234 -12.55 1.58 -14.39
CA LEU A 234 -12.59 3.00 -14.03
C LEU A 234 -13.37 3.23 -12.74
N GLY A 235 -13.02 4.33 -12.09
CA GLY A 235 -13.69 4.78 -10.88
C GLY A 235 -13.26 4.07 -9.60
N ILE A 236 -13.86 4.50 -8.49
CA ILE A 236 -13.49 4.01 -7.15
C ILE A 236 -13.86 2.55 -6.94
N MET A 237 -14.86 2.04 -7.66
CA MET A 237 -15.27 0.64 -7.61
C MET A 237 -14.63 -0.20 -8.75
N GLN A 238 -13.75 0.42 -9.57
CA GLN A 238 -13.00 -0.22 -10.65
C GLN A 238 -13.88 -1.00 -11.66
N PHE A 239 -15.01 -0.41 -12.03
CA PHE A 239 -15.96 -1.02 -12.96
C PHE A 239 -15.40 -1.02 -14.39
N THR A 240 -15.40 -2.18 -15.06
CA THR A 240 -14.88 -2.32 -16.42
C THR A 240 -15.85 -1.72 -17.44
N THR A 241 -15.39 -0.74 -18.22
CA THR A 241 -16.22 -0.05 -19.20
C THR A 241 -15.40 0.44 -20.40
N THR A 242 -16.05 0.64 -21.53
CA THR A 242 -15.51 1.33 -22.71
C THR A 242 -15.83 2.82 -22.74
N LYS A 243 -16.76 3.26 -21.87
CA LYS A 243 -17.20 4.65 -21.75
C LYS A 243 -16.48 5.31 -20.59
N PHE A 244 -16.18 6.59 -20.73
CA PHE A 244 -15.73 7.39 -19.60
C PHE A 244 -16.83 7.48 -18.54
N ILE A 245 -16.54 7.04 -17.32
CA ILE A 245 -17.44 7.08 -16.17
C ILE A 245 -16.76 7.77 -15.00
N SER A 246 -17.53 8.45 -14.16
CA SER A 246 -17.05 9.02 -12.89
C SER A 246 -17.01 7.99 -11.77
N ASP A 247 -16.39 8.35 -10.64
CA ASP A 247 -16.40 7.51 -9.44
C ASP A 247 -17.82 7.17 -8.98
N LYS A 248 -18.75 8.13 -9.03
CA LYS A 248 -20.15 7.92 -8.64
C LYS A 248 -20.87 6.98 -9.60
N GLU A 249 -20.63 7.11 -10.90
CA GLU A 249 -21.18 6.20 -11.91
C GLU A 249 -20.60 4.79 -11.76
N SER A 250 -19.30 4.66 -11.46
CA SER A 250 -18.67 3.37 -11.18
C SER A 250 -19.31 2.66 -9.98
N VAL A 251 -19.68 3.40 -8.94
CA VAL A 251 -20.37 2.85 -7.76
C VAL A 251 -21.78 2.41 -8.13
N LYS A 252 -22.52 3.21 -8.90
CA LYS A 252 -23.87 2.84 -9.33
C LYS A 252 -23.85 1.56 -10.17
N LEU A 253 -23.06 1.55 -11.24
CA LEU A 253 -22.94 0.41 -12.17
C LEU A 253 -22.36 -0.84 -11.48
N GLY A 254 -21.36 -0.67 -10.61
CA GLY A 254 -20.79 -1.77 -9.85
C GLY A 254 -21.79 -2.37 -8.85
N THR A 255 -22.61 -1.54 -8.20
CA THR A 255 -23.66 -2.01 -7.29
C THR A 255 -24.79 -2.71 -8.06
N GLU A 256 -25.18 -2.20 -9.23
CA GLU A 256 -26.18 -2.83 -10.10
C GLU A 256 -25.70 -4.21 -10.58
N LYS A 257 -24.41 -4.34 -10.94
CA LYS A 257 -23.80 -5.63 -11.27
C LYS A 257 -23.85 -6.59 -10.08
N LEU A 258 -23.42 -6.15 -8.89
CA LEU A 258 -23.47 -6.99 -7.68
C LEU A 258 -24.88 -7.47 -7.36
N LEU A 259 -25.89 -6.61 -7.50
CA LEU A 259 -27.28 -7.00 -7.27
C LEU A 259 -27.73 -8.06 -8.29
N LYS A 260 -27.40 -7.88 -9.55
CA LYS A 260 -27.72 -8.85 -10.60
C LYS A 260 -27.05 -10.20 -10.32
N ASP A 261 -25.74 -10.20 -10.08
CA ASP A 261 -24.98 -11.43 -9.82
C ASP A 261 -25.48 -12.13 -8.56
N TYR A 262 -25.89 -11.38 -7.53
CA TYR A 262 -26.53 -11.91 -6.34
C TYR A 262 -27.84 -12.63 -6.64
N LEU A 263 -28.70 -12.05 -7.48
CA LEU A 263 -29.97 -12.67 -7.86
C LEU A 263 -29.74 -13.92 -8.71
N ASP A 264 -28.80 -13.87 -9.66
CA ASP A 264 -28.46 -14.99 -10.54
C ASP A 264 -27.86 -16.16 -9.74
N LEU A 265 -26.94 -15.88 -8.81
CA LEU A 265 -26.36 -16.90 -7.93
C LEU A 265 -27.41 -17.50 -6.99
N LYS A 266 -28.31 -16.68 -6.43
CA LYS A 266 -29.41 -17.18 -5.59
C LYS A 266 -30.24 -18.22 -6.33
N ILE A 267 -30.59 -17.96 -7.60
CA ILE A 267 -31.38 -18.88 -8.43
C ILE A 267 -30.63 -20.20 -8.67
N LYS A 268 -29.33 -20.13 -9.05
CA LYS A 268 -28.52 -21.33 -9.31
C LYS A 268 -28.39 -22.21 -8.06
N TYR A 269 -28.12 -21.61 -6.91
CA TYR A 269 -27.98 -22.33 -5.65
C TYR A 269 -29.27 -23.01 -5.19
N LEU A 270 -30.41 -22.34 -5.30
CA LEU A 270 -31.71 -22.93 -4.97
C LEU A 270 -32.02 -24.15 -5.86
N ALA A 271 -31.60 -24.11 -7.12
CA ALA A 271 -31.78 -25.21 -8.07
C ALA A 271 -30.83 -26.40 -7.79
N GLU A 272 -29.58 -26.15 -7.37
CA GLU A 272 -28.59 -27.19 -7.11
C GLU A 272 -28.86 -27.98 -5.81
N GLU A 273 -29.42 -27.34 -4.77
CA GLU A 273 -29.61 -27.98 -3.46
C GLU A 273 -31.02 -28.56 -3.20
N ASN A 274 -31.98 -28.45 -4.13
CA ASN A 274 -33.39 -28.86 -3.93
C ASN A 274 -34.03 -28.28 -2.64
N ARG A 275 -33.72 -27.02 -2.31
CA ARG A 275 -34.16 -26.36 -1.06
C ARG A 275 -35.21 -25.28 -1.32
N LEU A 276 -36.02 -25.00 -0.28
CA LEU A 276 -37.08 -23.97 -0.32
C LEU A 276 -36.47 -22.56 -0.25
N GLU A 277 -37.13 -21.58 -0.89
CA GLU A 277 -36.75 -20.15 -0.96
C GLU A 277 -36.44 -19.48 0.40
N ASN A 278 -36.91 -20.08 1.50
CA ASN A 278 -36.86 -19.53 2.86
C ASN A 278 -35.64 -19.97 3.68
N GLU A 279 -34.76 -20.83 3.15
CA GLU A 279 -33.49 -21.14 3.81
C GLU A 279 -32.43 -20.09 3.46
N GLU A 280 -32.32 -19.07 4.32
CA GLU A 280 -31.32 -18.01 4.22
C GLU A 280 -29.89 -18.58 4.41
N TYR A 281 -29.22 -18.91 3.30
CA TYR A 281 -27.84 -19.38 3.31
C TYR A 281 -26.87 -18.26 2.92
N TYR A 282 -26.12 -17.75 3.90
CA TYR A 282 -25.20 -16.61 3.75
C TYR A 282 -23.80 -16.90 4.30
N ASP A 283 -23.36 -18.15 4.15
CA ASP A 283 -22.01 -18.57 4.51
C ASP A 283 -20.94 -17.78 3.72
N GLU A 284 -19.74 -17.64 4.30
CA GLU A 284 -18.61 -16.92 3.71
C GLU A 284 -18.29 -17.41 2.29
N THR A 285 -18.55 -18.69 2.02
CA THR A 285 -18.42 -19.31 0.70
C THR A 285 -19.28 -18.64 -0.36
N TYR A 286 -20.57 -18.37 -0.09
CA TYR A 286 -21.47 -17.74 -1.06
C TYR A 286 -21.04 -16.30 -1.37
N GLN A 287 -20.63 -15.58 -0.33
CA GLN A 287 -20.19 -14.19 -0.45
C GLN A 287 -18.89 -14.10 -1.23
N SER A 288 -17.97 -15.05 -1.00
CA SER A 288 -16.73 -15.15 -1.74
C SER A 288 -17.00 -15.38 -3.23
N ARG A 289 -17.93 -16.29 -3.58
CA ARG A 289 -18.33 -16.51 -4.98
C ARG A 289 -18.96 -15.27 -5.61
N LEU A 290 -19.83 -14.56 -4.89
CA LEU A 290 -20.41 -13.31 -5.38
C LEU A 290 -19.34 -12.26 -5.70
N ILE A 291 -18.32 -12.14 -4.84
CA ILE A 291 -17.23 -11.18 -5.06
C ILE A 291 -16.29 -11.68 -6.17
N GLU A 292 -16.10 -12.98 -6.33
CA GLU A 292 -15.33 -13.57 -7.42
C GLU A 292 -15.96 -13.31 -8.81
N GLU A 293 -17.29 -13.30 -8.90
CA GLU A 293 -18.00 -12.86 -10.12
C GLU A 293 -17.73 -11.38 -10.44
N PHE A 294 -17.41 -10.56 -9.42
CA PHE A 294 -17.00 -9.17 -9.59
C PHE A 294 -15.53 -9.03 -9.96
N ASN A 295 -14.65 -9.76 -9.27
CA ASN A 295 -13.21 -9.82 -9.52
C ASN A 295 -12.69 -11.23 -9.21
N PRO A 296 -12.18 -11.98 -10.21
CA PRO A 296 -11.85 -13.40 -10.07
C PRO A 296 -10.61 -13.69 -9.20
N ASP A 297 -9.95 -12.68 -8.64
CA ASP A 297 -8.84 -12.87 -7.71
C ASP A 297 -9.35 -13.41 -6.35
N ILE A 298 -8.93 -14.63 -6.00
CA ILE A 298 -9.34 -15.30 -4.74
C ILE A 298 -8.87 -14.50 -3.51
N THR A 299 -7.68 -13.91 -3.57
CA THR A 299 -7.13 -13.10 -2.46
C THR A 299 -7.96 -11.85 -2.26
N TYR A 300 -8.37 -11.22 -3.37
CA TYR A 300 -9.28 -10.08 -3.35
C TYR A 300 -10.60 -10.43 -2.66
N SER A 301 -11.21 -11.54 -3.07
CA SER A 301 -12.50 -11.98 -2.55
C SER A 301 -12.46 -12.17 -1.02
N TYR A 302 -11.46 -12.88 -0.54
CA TYR A 302 -11.25 -13.12 0.90
C TYR A 302 -11.10 -11.82 1.70
N GLU A 303 -10.22 -10.91 1.27
CA GLU A 303 -9.99 -9.63 1.97
C GLU A 303 -11.24 -8.75 1.99
N VAL A 304 -12.02 -8.73 0.91
CA VAL A 304 -13.28 -7.98 0.83
C VAL A 304 -14.34 -8.57 1.75
N VAL A 305 -14.49 -9.91 1.80
CA VAL A 305 -15.41 -10.57 2.75
C VAL A 305 -15.05 -10.23 4.20
N GLN A 306 -13.76 -10.34 4.54
CA GLN A 306 -13.29 -10.00 5.88
C GLN A 306 -13.57 -8.54 6.24
N LEU A 307 -13.29 -7.62 5.32
CA LEU A 307 -13.57 -6.20 5.53
C LEU A 307 -15.07 -5.92 5.66
N ALA A 308 -15.92 -6.58 4.87
CA ALA A 308 -17.36 -6.48 4.99
C ALA A 308 -17.87 -7.01 6.35
N ASN A 309 -17.30 -8.10 6.85
CA ASN A 309 -17.57 -8.62 8.20
C ASN A 309 -17.15 -7.63 9.29
N GLU A 310 -15.96 -7.04 9.17
CA GLU A 310 -15.47 -6.03 10.10
C GLU A 310 -16.38 -4.79 10.12
N ILE A 311 -16.81 -4.32 8.95
CA ILE A 311 -17.74 -3.20 8.80
C ILE A 311 -19.09 -3.52 9.46
N ASN A 312 -19.63 -4.72 9.21
CA ASN A 312 -20.90 -5.15 9.82
C ASN A 312 -20.81 -5.10 11.35
N PHE A 313 -19.80 -5.75 11.91
CA PHE A 313 -19.60 -5.86 13.35
C PHE A 313 -19.41 -4.49 14.01
N LYS A 314 -18.61 -3.60 13.40
CA LYS A 314 -18.26 -2.30 14.01
C LYS A 314 -19.32 -1.22 13.83
N TYR A 315 -20.01 -1.17 12.69
CA TYR A 315 -20.82 0.01 12.32
C TYR A 315 -22.30 -0.25 12.14
N PHE A 316 -22.70 -1.51 11.96
CA PHE A 316 -24.11 -1.87 11.77
C PHE A 316 -24.71 -2.55 13.01
N ASN A 317 -23.93 -2.69 14.11
CA ASN A 317 -24.37 -3.13 15.46
C ASN A 317 -25.19 -4.41 15.50
N ASN A 318 -24.95 -5.20 14.49
CA ASN A 318 -25.52 -6.48 14.26
C ASN A 318 -24.40 -7.46 14.67
N GLY A 319 -24.67 -8.48 15.50
CA GLY A 319 -23.73 -9.60 15.71
C GLY A 319 -23.31 -10.28 14.37
N PRO A 320 -22.92 -11.56 14.33
CA PRO A 320 -22.89 -12.25 13.04
C PRO A 320 -24.32 -12.25 12.46
N ILE A 321 -24.64 -11.30 11.57
CA ILE A 321 -26.01 -11.06 11.11
C ILE A 321 -26.13 -11.27 9.62
N ARG A 322 -27.16 -12.08 9.38
CA ARG A 322 -27.75 -12.55 8.16
C ARG A 322 -28.34 -11.40 7.35
N LEU A 323 -28.52 -11.62 6.07
CA LEU A 323 -28.73 -10.62 5.03
C LEU A 323 -30.05 -9.84 5.08
N PHE A 324 -30.89 -9.95 6.12
CA PHE A 324 -32.20 -9.30 6.16
C PHE A 324 -32.55 -8.65 7.50
N ASN A 325 -32.93 -7.37 7.43
CA ASN A 325 -34.10 -6.86 8.12
C ASN A 325 -35.16 -6.64 7.03
N GLY A 326 -36.37 -7.11 7.29
CA GLY A 326 -37.41 -7.41 6.30
C GLY A 326 -37.92 -6.25 5.44
N ILE A 327 -38.72 -6.68 4.44
CA ILE A 327 -39.67 -5.90 3.64
C ILE A 327 -40.56 -5.04 4.53
#